data_AF-A0A060C286-F1
#
_entry.id   AF-A0A060C286-F1
#
_cell.length_a   1.000
_cell.length_b   1.000
_cell.length_c   1.000
_cell.angle_alpha   90.00
_cell.angle_beta   90.00
_cell.angle_gamma   90.00
#
_symmetry.space_group_name_H-M   'P 1'
#
loop_
_entity.id
_entity.type
_entity.pdbx_description
1 polymer ?
#
loop_
_entity_poly.entity_id
_entity_poly.type
_entity_poly.pdbx_seq_one_letter_code
_entity_poly.pdbx_strand_id
1 'polypeptide(L)'
;MSDASIYAAYKGWNTVAKAIEGGAEFISSSYVNSEKLIGGYDQQTVYEMKWNPEGLVKYGYATGEYATSSTWANSIASIIKQYSDVFKGKHISFIIPEYN
;
A
#
# COMPACT_ATOMS: atom_id res chain seq x y z
N MET A 1 25.73 6.80 -10.86
CA MET A 1 24.42 7.12 -10.24
C MET A 1 23.56 5.88 -10.35
N SER A 2 22.88 5.46 -9.28
CA SER A 2 21.96 4.32 -9.34
C SER A 2 20.68 4.72 -10.08
N ASP A 3 19.98 3.77 -10.70
CA ASP A 3 18.71 4.05 -11.39
C ASP A 3 17.68 4.74 -10.48
N ALA A 4 17.66 4.39 -9.19
CA ALA A 4 16.83 5.04 -8.19
C ALA A 4 17.16 6.54 -8.01
N SER A 5 18.46 6.91 -8.04
CA SER A 5 18.88 8.31 -7.94
C SER A 5 18.51 9.13 -9.18
N ILE A 6 18.56 8.51 -10.37
CA ILE A 6 18.12 9.14 -11.62
C ILE A 6 16.59 9.34 -11.60
N TYR A 7 15.83 8.34 -11.14
CA TYR A 7 14.39 8.43 -11.02
C TYR A 7 13.97 9.53 -10.04
N ALA A 8 14.58 9.59 -8.86
CA ALA A 8 14.32 10.65 -7.88
C ALA A 8 14.65 12.04 -8.45
N ALA A 9 15.75 12.19 -9.18
CA ALA A 9 16.12 13.44 -9.84
C ALA A 9 15.08 13.84 -10.91
N TYR A 10 14.65 12.89 -11.76
CA TYR A 10 13.61 13.11 -12.76
C TYR A 10 12.26 13.51 -12.15
N LYS A 11 11.87 12.87 -11.04
CA LYS A 11 10.64 13.19 -10.29
C LYS A 11 10.77 14.46 -9.43
N GLY A 12 11.94 15.10 -9.41
CA GLY A 12 12.18 16.32 -8.63
C GLY A 12 12.23 16.10 -7.12
N TRP A 13 12.44 14.86 -6.65
CA TRP A 13 12.54 14.48 -5.24
C TRP A 13 13.91 14.83 -4.65
N ASN A 14 14.24 16.11 -4.67
CA ASN A 14 15.53 16.63 -4.23
C ASN A 14 15.59 17.03 -2.74
N THR A 15 14.50 16.80 -2.00
CA THR A 15 14.43 16.96 -0.54
C THR A 15 13.73 15.77 0.09
N VAL A 16 13.98 15.53 1.37
CA VAL A 16 13.32 14.46 2.14
C VAL A 16 11.80 14.59 2.08
N ALA A 17 11.27 15.80 2.25
CA ALA A 17 9.83 16.05 2.19
C ALA A 17 9.22 15.64 0.83
N LYS A 18 9.83 16.05 -0.29
CA LYS A 18 9.34 15.69 -1.62
C LYS A 18 9.41 14.19 -1.90
N ALA A 19 10.43 13.52 -1.40
CA ALA A 19 10.54 12.06 -1.53
C ALA A 19 9.44 11.34 -0.72
N ILE A 20 9.10 11.84 0.47
CA ILE A 20 7.99 11.33 1.28
C ILE A 20 6.65 11.55 0.57
N GLU A 21 6.40 12.76 0.06
CA GLU A 21 5.18 13.09 -0.70
C GLU A 21 5.03 12.20 -1.94
N GLY A 22 6.10 12.05 -2.72
CA GLY A 22 6.08 11.20 -3.92
C GLY A 22 5.91 9.71 -3.62
N GLY A 23 6.48 9.24 -2.50
CA GLY A 23 6.22 7.88 -2.01
C GLY A 23 4.76 7.68 -1.60
N ALA A 24 4.16 8.67 -0.91
CA ALA A 24 2.76 8.63 -0.54
C ALA A 24 1.83 8.66 -1.78
N GLU A 25 2.16 9.48 -2.79
CA GLU A 25 1.45 9.52 -4.07
C GLU A 25 1.49 8.16 -4.78
N PHE A 26 2.65 7.49 -4.79
CA PHE A 26 2.78 6.16 -5.38
C PHE A 26 1.85 5.13 -4.71
N ILE A 27 1.86 5.07 -3.37
CA ILE A 27 0.98 4.16 -2.62
C ILE A 27 -0.50 4.47 -2.87
N SER A 28 -0.86 5.76 -2.83
CA SER A 28 -2.24 6.21 -3.03
C SER A 28 -2.75 5.82 -4.42
N SER A 29 -2.02 6.19 -5.47
CA SER A 29 -2.47 5.98 -6.87
C SER A 29 -2.39 4.53 -7.33
N SER A 30 -1.50 3.72 -6.74
CA SER A 30 -1.29 2.34 -7.17
C SER A 30 -2.10 1.31 -6.37
N TYR A 31 -2.58 1.68 -5.17
CA TYR A 31 -3.25 0.74 -4.27
C TYR A 31 -4.51 1.33 -3.61
N VAL A 32 -4.38 2.40 -2.85
CA VAL A 32 -5.45 2.86 -1.93
C VAL A 32 -6.59 3.61 -2.63
N ASN A 33 -6.28 4.34 -3.70
CA ASN A 33 -7.22 5.08 -4.54
C ASN A 33 -6.92 4.74 -6.02
N SER A 34 -6.90 3.45 -6.34
CA SER A 34 -6.50 2.99 -7.66
C SER A 34 -7.69 2.60 -8.50
N GLU A 35 -8.21 3.59 -9.24
CA GLU A 35 -9.16 3.36 -10.33
C GLU A 35 -8.59 2.44 -11.44
N LYS A 36 -7.29 2.17 -11.42
CA LYS A 36 -6.52 1.52 -12.50
C LYS A 36 -6.08 0.08 -12.22
N LEU A 37 -6.36 -0.47 -11.02
CA LEU A 37 -6.00 -1.85 -10.73
C LEU A 37 -6.85 -2.82 -11.58
N ILE A 38 -6.20 -3.87 -12.10
CA ILE A 38 -6.85 -4.98 -12.81
C ILE A 38 -7.84 -5.64 -11.84
N GLY A 39 -9.11 -5.25 -11.93
CA GLY A 39 -10.06 -5.57 -10.87
C GLY A 39 -11.17 -4.53 -10.72
N GLY A 40 -10.81 -3.25 -10.76
CA GLY A 40 -11.71 -2.11 -10.54
C GLY A 40 -12.02 -1.82 -9.07
N TYR A 41 -11.15 -2.24 -8.14
CA TYR A 41 -11.33 -2.08 -6.71
C TYR A 41 -10.04 -1.63 -6.02
N ASP A 42 -10.18 -0.90 -4.92
CA ASP A 42 -9.10 -0.34 -4.13
C ASP A 42 -8.53 -1.38 -3.15
N GLN A 43 -7.23 -1.31 -2.87
CA GLN A 43 -6.56 -2.07 -1.82
C GLN A 43 -6.28 -1.13 -0.63
N GLN A 44 -7.27 -0.98 0.24
CA GLN A 44 -7.31 0.08 1.26
C GLN A 44 -6.61 -0.30 2.57
N THR A 45 -6.42 -1.60 2.80
CA THR A 45 -5.74 -2.14 3.98
C THR A 45 -4.37 -2.72 3.63
N VAL A 46 -3.47 -2.76 4.60
CA VAL A 46 -2.18 -3.47 4.46
C VAL A 46 -2.34 -4.96 4.17
N TYR A 47 -3.49 -5.54 4.50
CA TYR A 47 -3.82 -6.92 4.16
C TYR A 47 -4.14 -7.05 2.67
N GLU A 48 -5.03 -6.20 2.15
CA GLU A 48 -5.39 -6.17 0.72
C GLU A 48 -4.18 -5.83 -0.14
N MET A 49 -3.35 -4.87 0.27
CA MET A 49 -2.08 -4.55 -0.40
C MET A 49 -1.15 -5.75 -0.54
N LYS A 50 -1.18 -6.66 0.44
CA LYS A 50 -0.32 -7.84 0.44
C LYS A 50 -0.89 -8.98 -0.38
N TRP A 51 -2.20 -9.24 -0.26
CA TRP A 51 -2.81 -10.50 -0.70
C TRP A 51 -3.82 -10.36 -1.82
N ASN A 52 -4.37 -9.15 -2.03
CA ASN A 52 -5.40 -8.85 -3.02
C ASN A 52 -6.45 -9.98 -3.17
N PRO A 53 -7.24 -10.26 -2.13
CA PRO A 53 -8.18 -11.38 -2.13
C PRO A 53 -9.23 -11.27 -3.25
N GLU A 54 -9.68 -10.05 -3.57
CA GLU A 54 -10.61 -9.82 -4.68
C GLU A 54 -10.02 -10.24 -6.03
N GLY A 55 -8.71 -10.06 -6.22
CA GLY A 55 -8.00 -10.44 -7.45
C GLY A 55 -7.90 -11.94 -7.59
N LEU A 56 -7.62 -12.61 -6.48
CA LEU A 56 -7.63 -14.06 -6.40
C LEU A 56 -9.01 -14.63 -6.75
N VAL A 57 -10.09 -14.07 -6.18
CA VAL A 57 -11.47 -14.50 -6.45
C VAL A 57 -11.84 -14.26 -7.92
N LYS A 58 -11.48 -13.10 -8.48
CA LYS A 58 -11.86 -12.70 -9.83
C LYS A 58 -11.11 -13.46 -10.93
N TYR A 59 -9.82 -13.70 -10.74
CA TYR A 59 -8.94 -14.22 -11.79
C TYR A 59 -8.43 -15.64 -11.53
N GLY A 60 -8.60 -16.16 -10.30
CA GLY A 60 -8.11 -17.48 -9.91
C GLY A 60 -6.61 -17.55 -9.60
N TYR A 61 -5.92 -16.41 -9.55
CA TYR A 61 -4.50 -16.32 -9.18
C TYR A 61 -4.18 -14.99 -8.46
N ALA A 62 -3.09 -14.97 -7.70
CA ALA A 62 -2.65 -13.78 -6.96
C ALA A 62 -2.23 -12.65 -7.91
N THR A 63 -2.74 -11.44 -7.69
CA THR A 63 -2.46 -10.26 -8.54
C THR A 63 -2.15 -9.05 -7.69
N GLY A 64 -1.30 -8.15 -8.20
CA GLY A 64 -1.13 -6.82 -7.60
C GLY A 64 -0.62 -6.80 -6.15
N GLU A 65 0.16 -7.80 -5.73
CA GLU A 65 0.78 -7.79 -4.39
C GLU A 65 1.88 -6.73 -4.30
N TYR A 66 1.89 -5.93 -3.24
CA TYR A 66 2.95 -4.94 -2.99
C TYR A 66 4.32 -5.58 -2.70
N ALA A 67 4.32 -6.75 -2.06
CA ALA A 67 5.52 -7.41 -1.59
C ALA A 67 5.41 -8.93 -1.67
N THR A 68 6.55 -9.60 -1.90
CA THR A 68 6.65 -11.06 -1.96
C THR A 68 6.76 -11.72 -0.58
N SER A 69 7.23 -11.00 0.43
CA SER A 69 7.36 -11.54 1.79
C SER A 69 5.98 -11.78 2.42
N SER A 70 5.76 -13.00 2.90
CA SER A 70 4.51 -13.39 3.60
C SER A 70 4.27 -12.62 4.90
N THR A 71 5.33 -12.09 5.53
CA THR A 71 5.26 -11.36 6.81
C THR A 71 5.14 -9.85 6.65
N TRP A 72 5.09 -9.33 5.42
CA TRP A 72 5.13 -7.90 5.15
C TRP A 72 3.96 -7.15 5.81
N ALA A 73 2.72 -7.63 5.62
CA ALA A 73 1.54 -6.96 6.20
C ALA A 73 1.61 -6.89 7.74
N ASN A 74 2.07 -7.97 8.38
CA ASN A 74 2.26 -8.01 9.84
C ASN A 74 3.35 -7.05 10.31
N SER A 75 4.46 -6.96 9.55
CA SER A 75 5.56 -6.04 9.86
C SER A 75 5.09 -4.58 9.80
N ILE A 76 4.35 -4.20 8.75
CA ILE A 76 3.81 -2.85 8.61
C ILE A 76 2.74 -2.57 9.68
N ALA A 77 1.84 -3.51 9.97
CA ALA A 77 0.84 -3.37 11.03
C ALA A 77 1.49 -3.15 12.41
N SER A 78 2.61 -3.85 12.69
CA SER A 78 3.39 -3.64 13.92
C SER A 78 3.98 -2.24 14.00
N ILE A 79 4.49 -1.71 12.88
CA ILE A 79 4.97 -0.32 12.82
C ILE A 79 3.81 0.65 13.05
N ILE A 80 2.67 0.49 12.37
CA ILE A 80 1.49 1.35 12.57
C ILE A 80 1.04 1.36 14.04
N LYS A 81 1.04 0.19 14.70
CA LYS A 81 0.69 0.06 16.11
C LYS A 81 1.61 0.86 17.03
N GLN A 82 2.90 0.96 16.72
CA GLN A 82 3.85 1.79 17.50
C GLN A 82 3.48 3.27 17.45
N TYR A 83 2.79 3.72 16.40
CA TYR A 83 2.28 5.09 16.25
C TYR A 83 0.79 5.22 16.57
N SER A 84 0.24 4.33 17.40
CA SER A 84 -1.19 4.31 17.76
C SER A 84 -1.72 5.65 18.29
N ASP A 85 -0.84 6.45 18.91
CA ASP A 85 -1.16 7.80 19.40
C ASP A 85 -1.68 8.74 18.30
N VAL A 86 -1.24 8.58 17.05
CA VAL A 86 -1.69 9.37 15.90
C VAL A 86 -3.19 9.19 15.61
N PHE A 87 -3.77 8.08 16.10
CA PHE A 87 -5.17 7.75 15.91
C PHE A 87 -6.05 8.02 17.14
N LYS A 88 -5.48 8.50 18.25
CA LYS A 88 -6.26 8.86 19.44
C LYS A 88 -7.32 9.92 19.09
N GLY A 89 -8.57 9.65 19.47
CA GLY A 89 -9.71 10.53 19.21
C GLY A 89 -10.18 10.54 17.76
N LYS A 90 -9.64 9.68 16.88
CA LYS A 90 -10.09 9.54 15.49
C LYS A 90 -11.01 8.33 15.35
N HIS A 91 -11.94 8.42 14.41
CA HIS A 91 -12.71 7.26 13.98
C HIS A 91 -11.83 6.35 13.10
N ILE A 92 -11.71 5.08 13.45
CA ILE A 92 -10.94 4.08 12.71
C ILE A 92 -11.90 3.00 12.24
N SER A 93 -11.91 2.74 10.93
CA SER A 93 -12.66 1.65 10.31
C SER A 93 -11.70 0.50 9.99
N PHE A 94 -12.21 -0.73 10.08
CA PHE A 94 -11.48 -1.95 9.73
C PHE A 94 -12.23 -2.68 8.63
N ILE A 95 -11.48 -3.19 7.65
CA ILE A 95 -11.98 -4.12 6.62
C ILE A 95 -11.32 -5.46 6.91
N ILE A 96 -12.13 -6.49 7.13
CA ILE A 96 -11.67 -7.83 7.49
C ILE A 96 -12.20 -8.79 6.42
N PRO A 97 -11.34 -9.45 5.65
CA PRO A 97 -11.79 -10.40 4.65
C PRO A 97 -12.32 -11.67 5.29
N GLU A 98 -13.41 -12.19 4.73
CA GLU A 98 -14.03 -13.46 5.14
C GLU A 98 -13.79 -14.53 4.07
N TYR A 99 -13.44 -15.73 4.51
CA TYR A 99 -13.21 -16.88 3.65
C TYR A 99 -14.15 -18.01 4.08
N ASN A 100 -15.00 -18.47 3.16
CA ASN A 100 -15.96 -19.56 3.36
C ASN A 100 -15.42 -20.89 2.84
#